data_AF-A0AAW1XL76-F1
#
_entry.id   AF-A0AAW1XL76-F1
#
_cell.length_a   1.000
_cell.length_b   1.000
_cell.length_c   1.000
_cell.angle_alpha   90.00
_cell.angle_beta   90.00
_cell.angle_gamma   90.00
#
_symmetry.space_group_name_H-M   'P 1'
#
loop_
_entity.id
_entity.type
_entity.pdbx_description
1 polymer ?
#
loop_
_entity_poly.entity_id
_entity_poly.type
_entity_poly.pdbx_seq_one_letter_code
_entity_poly.pdbx_strand_id
1 'polypeptide(L)'
;MSQLSDLVRVILLAVKRLGALNMFKAGQCNVLICTDVASRGLDIPSVDMVINYDIPSNSKDYIHRVGRTARAGRSGVAISLVNQYELEWYIQIEKLIGKKPKDWPPRNLKKVARRGRGEEMRSKKFTKR
;
A
#
# COMPACT_ATOMS: atom_id res chain seq x y z
N MET A 1 10.79 -21.49 18.12
CA MET A 1 11.10 -20.39 17.17
C MET A 1 10.79 -20.89 15.78
N SER A 2 9.85 -20.26 15.07
CA SER A 2 9.47 -20.59 13.69
C SER A 2 9.54 -19.31 12.86
N GLN A 3 10.44 -19.26 11.89
CA GLN A 3 10.79 -18.01 11.21
C GLN A 3 9.72 -17.58 10.19
N LEU A 4 8.95 -16.57 10.59
CA LEU A 4 8.60 -15.40 9.77
C LEU A 4 8.20 -15.69 8.30
N SER A 5 7.36 -16.69 8.07
CA SER A 5 6.80 -17.03 6.76
C SER A 5 5.61 -16.15 6.34
N ASP A 6 5.47 -14.96 6.94
CA ASP A 6 4.44 -13.98 6.61
C ASP A 6 4.69 -13.46 5.18
N LEU A 7 3.92 -13.99 4.24
CA LEU A 7 4.16 -13.84 2.81
C LEU A 7 3.67 -12.47 2.34
N VAL A 8 4.50 -11.43 2.57
CA VAL A 8 4.18 -10.01 2.29
C VAL A 8 4.04 -9.77 0.77
N ARG A 9 2.82 -10.02 0.25
CA ARG A 9 2.46 -9.71 -1.13
C ARG A 9 2.24 -8.20 -1.28
N VAL A 10 3.13 -7.52 -1.99
CA VAL A 10 3.00 -6.08 -2.29
C VAL A 10 2.64 -5.89 -3.76
N ILE A 11 1.41 -5.39 -4.01
CA ILE A 11 0.99 -4.98 -5.36
C ILE A 11 1.70 -3.71 -5.76
N LEU A 12 1.98 -3.68 -7.06
CA LEU A 12 2.00 -2.57 -8.02
C LEU A 12 2.24 -3.30 -9.43
N LEU A 13 2.90 -2.84 -10.54
CA LEU A 13 3.21 -3.55 -11.86
C LEU A 13 3.83 -2.66 -13.00
N ALA A 14 4.94 -3.07 -13.68
CA ALA A 14 5.68 -2.22 -14.66
C ALA A 14 6.07 -2.87 -16.01
N VAL A 15 6.06 -2.04 -17.08
CA VAL A 15 6.48 -2.25 -18.49
C VAL A 15 6.05 -3.56 -19.16
N LYS A 16 6.57 -4.74 -18.79
CA LYS A 16 6.13 -6.04 -19.31
C LYS A 16 4.85 -6.52 -18.61
N ARG A 17 3.76 -5.74 -18.78
CA ARG A 17 2.51 -5.80 -17.99
C ARG A 17 1.98 -7.22 -17.75
N LEU A 18 1.73 -7.99 -18.81
CA LEU A 18 1.18 -9.36 -18.67
C LEU A 18 2.18 -10.35 -18.07
N GLY A 19 3.47 -10.28 -18.44
CA GLY A 19 4.50 -11.18 -17.91
C GLY A 19 4.68 -11.03 -16.40
N ALA A 20 4.78 -9.80 -15.90
CA ALA A 20 4.86 -9.52 -14.47
C ALA A 20 3.62 -10.01 -13.72
N LEU A 21 2.41 -9.74 -14.25
CA LEU A 21 1.15 -10.21 -13.65
C LEU A 21 1.07 -11.75 -13.61
N ASN A 22 1.53 -12.44 -14.65
CA ASN A 22 1.51 -13.89 -14.73
C ASN A 22 2.49 -14.52 -13.73
N MET A 23 3.72 -14.00 -13.60
CA MET A 23 4.67 -14.46 -12.56
C MET A 23 4.12 -14.24 -11.14
N PHE A 24 3.42 -13.13 -10.90
CA PHE A 24 2.76 -12.84 -9.62
C PHE A 24 1.58 -13.78 -9.34
N LYS A 25 0.71 -14.02 -10.33
CA LYS A 25 -0.40 -14.99 -10.25
C LYS A 25 0.10 -16.42 -10.04
N ALA A 26 1.23 -16.79 -10.65
CA ALA A 26 1.89 -18.07 -10.46
C ALA A 26 2.72 -18.18 -9.15
N GLY A 27 2.78 -17.13 -8.32
CA GLY A 27 3.56 -17.12 -7.08
C GLY A 27 5.08 -17.05 -7.25
N GLN A 28 5.58 -16.91 -8.48
CA GLN A 28 7.02 -16.74 -8.79
C GLN A 28 7.55 -15.37 -8.37
N CYS A 29 6.66 -14.39 -8.15
CA CYS A 29 7.00 -13.09 -7.60
C CYS A 29 6.06 -12.74 -6.44
N ASN A 30 6.64 -12.42 -5.28
CA ASN A 30 5.89 -11.92 -4.12
C ASN A 30 5.57 -10.41 -4.22
N VAL A 31 6.26 -9.66 -5.08
CA VAL A 31 6.17 -8.19 -5.17
C VAL A 31 6.04 -7.73 -6.63
N LEU A 32 5.41 -6.57 -6.84
CA LEU A 32 5.03 -5.97 -8.12
C LEU A 32 5.14 -4.41 -7.96
N ILE A 33 5.53 -3.60 -8.98
CA ILE A 33 5.92 -2.14 -8.85
C ILE A 33 5.38 -1.26 -10.05
N CYS A 34 4.65 -0.12 -9.90
CA CYS A 34 3.59 0.42 -10.84
C CYS A 34 3.44 1.96 -10.93
N THR A 35 2.41 2.36 -11.70
CA THR A 35 1.54 3.54 -11.49
C THR A 35 0.04 3.17 -11.58
N ASP A 36 -0.90 4.04 -11.17
CA ASP A 36 -2.35 3.78 -11.34
C ASP A 36 -2.74 3.48 -12.79
N VAL A 37 -2.14 4.20 -13.75
CA VAL A 37 -2.33 4.02 -15.20
C VAL A 37 -1.99 2.60 -15.64
N ALA A 38 -0.89 2.03 -15.13
CA ALA A 38 -0.47 0.67 -15.45
C ALA A 38 -1.36 -0.42 -14.80
N SER A 39 -2.11 -0.09 -13.74
CA SER A 39 -3.05 -1.00 -13.08
C SER A 39 -4.43 -1.10 -13.76
N ARG A 40 -4.86 -0.06 -14.48
CA ARG A 40 -6.17 -0.02 -15.15
C ARG A 40 -6.26 -1.09 -16.24
N GLY A 41 -7.38 -1.81 -16.25
CA GLY A 41 -7.62 -2.96 -17.15
C GLY A 41 -6.99 -4.28 -16.69
N LEU A 42 -6.28 -4.33 -15.55
CA LEU A 42 -5.66 -5.56 -15.05
C LEU A 42 -6.47 -6.20 -13.92
N ASP A 43 -6.80 -7.48 -14.09
CA ASP A 43 -7.25 -8.35 -13.02
C ASP A 43 -6.07 -8.73 -12.12
N ILE A 44 -5.79 -7.88 -11.13
CA ILE A 44 -4.85 -8.16 -10.05
C ILE A 44 -5.61 -8.91 -8.94
N PRO A 45 -5.17 -10.11 -8.53
CA PRO A 45 -5.86 -10.94 -7.54
C PRO A 45 -5.85 -10.29 -6.14
N SER A 46 -6.66 -10.83 -5.22
CA SER A 46 -6.64 -10.39 -3.83
C SER A 46 -5.28 -10.64 -3.19
N VAL A 47 -4.77 -9.65 -2.46
CA VAL A 47 -3.48 -9.72 -1.76
C VAL A 47 -3.61 -9.43 -0.28
N ASP A 48 -2.60 -9.84 0.47
CA ASP A 48 -2.54 -9.73 1.93
C ASP A 48 -2.11 -8.31 2.37
N MET A 49 -1.37 -7.59 1.51
CA MET A 49 -0.96 -6.20 1.76
C MET A 49 -1.09 -5.29 0.52
N VAL A 50 -1.42 -4.02 0.74
CA VAL A 50 -1.29 -2.94 -0.24
C VAL A 50 -0.38 -1.86 0.36
N ILE A 51 0.61 -1.40 -0.40
CA ILE A 51 1.45 -0.25 0.00
C ILE A 51 1.23 0.87 -1.02
N ASN A 52 0.73 2.01 -0.54
CA ASN A 52 0.73 3.26 -1.30
C ASN A 52 2.09 3.92 -1.08
N TYR A 53 2.89 4.03 -2.14
CA TYR A 53 4.13 4.79 -2.11
C TYR A 53 3.83 6.30 -2.10
N ASP A 54 2.96 6.74 -3.00
CA ASP A 54 2.38 8.10 -3.02
C ASP A 54 0.88 8.03 -2.70
N ILE A 55 0.35 9.08 -2.07
CA ILE A 55 -1.08 9.28 -1.81
C ILE A 55 -1.79 9.72 -3.10
N PRO A 56 -2.90 9.07 -3.50
CA PRO A 56 -3.68 9.54 -4.63
C PRO A 56 -4.45 10.81 -4.26
N SER A 57 -4.39 11.83 -5.11
CA SER A 57 -5.13 13.09 -4.94
C SER A 57 -6.65 12.92 -4.93
N ASN A 58 -7.16 11.82 -5.50
CA ASN A 58 -8.56 11.42 -5.45
C ASN A 58 -8.77 10.35 -4.35
N SER A 59 -9.56 10.69 -3.33
CA SER A 59 -9.87 9.77 -2.23
C SER A 59 -10.64 8.51 -2.67
N LYS A 60 -11.35 8.51 -3.81
CA LYS A 60 -11.96 7.29 -4.38
C LYS A 60 -10.91 6.29 -4.86
N ASP A 61 -9.83 6.78 -5.46
CA ASP A 61 -8.76 5.90 -5.96
C ASP A 61 -7.95 5.27 -4.82
N TYR A 62 -7.88 5.92 -3.65
CA TYR A 62 -7.41 5.26 -2.43
C TYR A 62 -8.23 4.01 -2.10
N ILE A 63 -9.57 4.12 -2.12
CA ILE A 63 -10.48 2.99 -1.88
C ILE A 63 -10.29 1.91 -2.94
N HIS A 64 -10.11 2.27 -4.22
CA HIS A 64 -9.85 1.32 -5.30
C HIS A 64 -8.52 0.56 -5.12
N ARG A 65 -7.46 1.24 -4.65
CA ARG A 65 -6.16 0.62 -4.32
C ARG A 65 -6.28 -0.32 -3.12
N VAL A 66 -6.78 0.15 -1.97
CA VAL A 66 -6.88 -0.71 -0.76
C VAL A 66 -7.97 -1.79 -0.89
N GLY A 67 -8.91 -1.63 -1.83
CA GLY A 67 -9.89 -2.64 -2.25
C GLY A 67 -9.28 -3.87 -2.95
N ARG A 68 -7.95 -3.90 -3.15
CA ARG A 68 -7.19 -5.10 -3.56
C ARG A 68 -6.80 -6.01 -2.40
N THR A 69 -6.93 -5.54 -1.15
CA THR A 69 -6.80 -6.37 0.06
C THR A 69 -8.12 -6.48 0.84
N ALA A 70 -8.15 -7.41 1.78
CA ALA A 70 -9.31 -7.88 2.53
C ALA A 70 -10.53 -8.20 1.64
N ARG A 71 -10.55 -9.43 1.10
CA ARG A 71 -11.66 -10.02 0.35
C ARG A 71 -11.93 -11.44 0.85
N ALA A 72 -13.16 -11.92 0.69
CA ALA A 72 -13.60 -13.26 1.09
C ALA A 72 -13.24 -13.61 2.56
N GLY A 73 -13.71 -12.80 3.51
CA GLY A 73 -13.60 -13.06 4.96
C GLY A 73 -12.20 -12.92 5.57
N ARG A 74 -11.15 -12.68 4.77
CA ARG A 74 -9.78 -12.48 5.27
C ARG A 74 -9.52 -11.01 5.55
N SER A 75 -8.89 -10.70 6.69
CA SER A 75 -8.36 -9.37 6.99
C SER A 75 -7.20 -9.00 6.08
N GLY A 76 -6.98 -7.70 5.87
CA GLY A 76 -5.95 -7.17 4.98
C GLY A 76 -5.30 -5.89 5.49
N VAL A 77 -4.04 -5.67 5.12
CA VAL A 77 -3.26 -4.51 5.57
C VAL A 77 -3.07 -3.52 4.43
N ALA A 78 -3.43 -2.26 4.67
CA ALA A 78 -3.01 -1.15 3.83
C ALA A 78 -1.98 -0.30 4.58
N ILE A 79 -0.84 -0.07 3.96
CA ILE A 79 0.14 0.93 4.39
C ILE A 79 0.11 2.06 3.38
N SER A 80 0.30 3.29 3.87
CA SER A 80 0.50 4.46 3.03
C SER A 80 1.68 5.24 3.57
N LEU A 81 2.63 5.58 2.71
CA LEU A 81 3.58 6.64 3.01
C LEU A 81 2.86 7.98 2.79
N VAL A 82 3.26 8.99 3.55
CA VAL A 82 2.69 10.34 3.50
C VAL A 82 3.85 11.33 3.72
N ASN A 83 4.14 12.15 2.72
CA ASN A 83 5.06 13.28 2.82
C ASN A 83 4.30 14.57 3.17
N GLN A 84 5.03 15.68 3.34
CA GLN A 84 4.44 16.96 3.76
C GLN A 84 3.49 17.60 2.73
N TYR A 85 3.70 17.35 1.43
CA TYR A 85 2.89 17.89 0.33
C TYR A 85 1.58 17.12 0.12
N GLU A 86 1.52 15.86 0.55
CA GLU A 86 0.36 14.97 0.42
C GLU A 86 -0.67 15.10 1.55
N LEU A 87 -0.37 15.93 2.56
CA LEU A 87 -1.12 15.98 3.83
C LEU A 87 -2.60 16.32 3.61
N GLU A 88 -2.94 17.20 2.67
CA GLU A 88 -4.32 17.57 2.36
C GLU A 88 -5.11 16.39 1.78
N TRP A 89 -4.53 15.68 0.80
CA TRP A 89 -5.15 14.49 0.20
C TRP A 89 -5.34 13.39 1.25
N TYR A 90 -4.34 13.19 2.12
CA TYR A 90 -4.44 12.28 3.26
C TYR A 90 -5.58 12.66 4.23
N ILE A 91 -5.78 13.95 4.52
CA ILE A 91 -6.90 14.43 5.37
C ILE A 91 -8.26 14.17 4.70
N GLN A 92 -8.38 14.29 3.37
CA GLN A 92 -9.59 13.91 2.65
C GLN A 92 -9.87 12.40 2.75
N ILE A 93 -8.82 11.57 2.69
CA ILE A 93 -8.91 10.12 2.86
C ILE A 93 -9.32 9.73 4.29
N GLU A 94 -8.76 10.38 5.34
CA GLU A 94 -9.21 10.16 6.72
C GLU A 94 -10.71 10.50 6.89
N LYS A 95 -11.18 11.60 6.29
CA LYS A 95 -12.61 11.99 6.31
C LYS A 95 -13.49 10.96 5.60
N LEU A 96 -13.08 10.48 4.41
CA LEU A 96 -13.86 9.51 3.63
C LEU A 96 -13.93 8.12 4.29
N ILE A 97 -12.87 7.70 4.99
CA ILE A 97 -12.81 6.41 5.70
C ILE A 97 -13.55 6.46 7.05
N GLY A 98 -13.77 7.66 7.62
CA GLY A 98 -14.40 7.85 8.93
C GLY A 98 -13.59 7.31 10.11
N LYS A 99 -12.32 6.95 9.88
CA LYS A 99 -11.38 6.40 10.88
C LYS A 99 -9.98 6.90 10.58
N LYS A 100 -9.25 7.32 11.61
CA LYS A 100 -7.83 7.71 11.49
C LYS A 100 -6.94 6.47 11.45
N PRO A 101 -6.15 6.22 10.38
CA PRO A 101 -5.14 5.18 10.35
C PRO A 101 -4.10 5.38 11.47
N LYS A 102 -3.58 4.28 12.03
CA LYS A 102 -2.53 4.35 13.06
C LYS A 102 -1.19 4.75 12.42
N ASP A 103 -0.37 5.49 13.15
CA ASP A 103 1.01 5.77 12.72
C ASP A 103 1.81 4.46 12.64
N TRP A 104 2.67 4.35 11.62
CA TRP A 104 3.51 3.18 11.40
C TRP A 104 4.94 3.59 11.01
N PRO A 105 5.98 2.99 11.63
CA PRO A 105 5.90 2.31 12.93
C PRO A 105 5.32 3.26 14.01
N PRO A 106 4.84 2.73 15.15
CA PRO A 106 4.42 3.59 16.26
C PRO A 106 5.61 4.47 16.71
N ARG A 107 5.30 5.71 17.13
CA ARG A 107 6.26 6.84 17.26
C ARG A 107 7.46 6.60 18.18
N ASN A 108 7.41 5.54 18.98
CA ASN A 108 8.44 5.06 19.91
C ASN A 108 9.47 4.10 19.28
N LEU A 109 9.38 3.74 17.99
CA LEU A 109 10.55 3.24 17.26
C LEU A 109 11.52 4.40 16.97
N LYS A 110 12.81 4.18 17.25
CA LYS A 110 13.88 5.14 16.93
C LYS A 110 13.84 5.48 15.43
N LYS A 111 14.00 6.76 15.07
CA LYS A 111 13.97 7.22 13.65
C LYS A 111 15.14 6.63 12.86
N VAL A 112 14.92 5.51 12.19
CA VAL A 112 15.87 4.90 11.25
C VAL A 112 15.86 5.69 9.94
N ALA A 113 17.04 5.87 9.34
CA ALA A 113 17.25 6.51 8.03
C ALA A 113 16.77 7.98 7.91
N ARG A 114 17.50 8.91 8.53
CA ARG A 114 17.75 10.20 7.86
C ARG A 114 18.53 9.92 6.57
N ARG A 115 17.98 10.27 5.41
CA ARG A 115 18.72 10.42 4.15
C ARG A 115 18.47 11.84 3.63
N GLY A 116 19.43 12.39 2.87
CA GLY A 116 19.54 13.85 2.65
C GLY A 116 18.34 14.52 1.98
N ARG A 117 18.20 15.84 2.25
CA ARG A 117 17.03 16.72 2.07
C ARG A 117 15.97 16.56 3.19
N GLY A 118 15.35 17.67 3.56
CA GLY A 118 14.71 17.88 4.88
C GLY A 118 13.28 17.34 5.03
N GLU A 119 12.93 16.25 4.35
CA GLU A 119 11.54 15.79 4.23
C GLU A 119 11.22 14.68 5.25
N GLU A 120 10.31 14.96 6.20
CA GLU A 120 9.83 13.92 7.13
C GLU A 120 8.68 13.12 6.53
N MET A 121 9.01 12.05 5.80
CA MET A 121 8.02 11.09 5.32
C MET A 121 7.56 10.17 6.48
N ARG A 122 6.24 10.02 6.64
CA ARG A 122 5.60 9.25 7.72
C ARG A 122 4.79 8.10 7.12
N SER A 123 4.81 6.90 7.70
CA SER A 123 3.90 5.83 7.27
C SER A 123 2.65 5.75 8.15
N LYS A 124 1.57 5.28 7.54
CA LYS A 124 0.24 5.12 8.12
C LYS A 124 -0.25 3.71 7.84
N LYS A 125 -0.71 2.99 8.86
CA LYS A 125 -1.24 1.63 8.75
C LYS A 125 -2.75 1.62 9.01
N PHE A 126 -3.48 1.21 7.99
CA PHE A 126 -4.89 0.87 8.05
C PHE A 126 -5.03 -0.66 8.02
N THR A 127 -5.95 -1.21 8.80
CA THR A 127 -6.21 -2.65 8.83
C THR A 127 -7.70 -2.85 8.58
N LYS A 128 -8.00 -3.50 7.46
CA LYS A 128 -9.34 -3.82 7.03
C LYS A 128 -9.67 -5.23 7.53
N ARG A 129 -10.81 -5.36 8.21
CA ARG A 129 -11.44 -6.65 8.53
C ARG A 129 -12.50 -6.91 7.45
#